data_AF-A0A183FB16-F1
#
_entry.id   AF-A0A183FB16-F1
#
_cell.length_a   1.000
_cell.length_b   1.000
_cell.length_c   1.000
_cell.angle_alpha   90.00
_cell.angle_beta   90.00
_cell.angle_gamma   90.00
#
_symmetry.space_group_name_H-M   'P 1'
#
loop_
_entity.id
_entity.type
_entity.pdbx_description
1 polymer ?
#
loop_
_entity_poly.entity_id
_entity_poly.type
_entity_poly.pdbx_seq_one_letter_code
_entity_poly.pdbx_strand_id
1 'polypeptide(L)'
;MRAARIYRPYRKLSPHIEVWKTPGHTQHDLSVLVHDVASYGTMAIVGDLIPSEALISEKRDALDEESVWDSAIKRQNANLIICMADWIVPGHGQPFRVLPHYRQKAGCTRLLAQRHNAVKI
;
A
#
# COMPACT_ATOMS: atom_id res chain seq x y z
N MET A 1 18.43 11.31 15.25
CA MET A 1 17.06 11.73 15.66
C MET A 1 16.07 10.64 15.26
N ARG A 2 15.14 10.28 16.15
CA ARG A 2 14.43 8.98 16.23
C ARG A 2 13.73 8.56 14.94
N ALA A 3 14.21 7.49 14.30
CA ALA A 3 13.46 6.72 13.32
C ALA A 3 12.94 5.44 14.01
N ALA A 4 11.71 5.46 14.53
CA ALA A 4 10.95 4.27 14.89
C ALA A 4 9.50 4.60 15.29
N ARG A 5 8.56 4.37 14.36
CA ARG A 5 7.34 3.58 14.60
C ARG A 5 6.61 3.37 13.27
N ILE A 6 7.00 2.35 12.50
CA ILE A 6 6.03 1.72 11.60
C ILE A 6 5.32 0.69 12.47
N TYR A 7 4.24 1.11 13.12
CA TYR A 7 3.34 0.20 13.81
C TYR A 7 1.92 0.62 13.48
N ARG A 8 1.26 -0.05 12.52
CA ARG A 8 -0.17 0.15 12.27
C ARG A 8 -0.87 -1.02 11.56
N PRO A 9 -1.16 -2.14 12.24
CA PRO A 9 -2.55 -2.55 12.26
C PRO A 9 -3.30 -1.56 13.16
N TYR A 10 -4.25 -0.82 12.58
CA TYR A 10 -5.34 -0.23 13.37
C TYR A 10 -6.06 -1.33 14.16
N ARG A 11 -6.19 -2.51 13.55
CA ARG A 11 -6.64 -3.73 14.21
C ARG A 11 -5.99 -4.96 13.60
N LYS A 12 -5.52 -5.88 14.43
CA LYS A 12 -5.11 -7.22 13.99
C LYS A 12 -6.32 -8.15 14.12
N LEU A 13 -6.78 -8.72 13.00
CA LEU A 13 -7.96 -9.59 12.96
C LEU A 13 -7.58 -11.07 13.15
N SER A 14 -6.41 -11.46 12.66
CA SER A 14 -5.83 -12.80 12.81
C SER A 14 -4.30 -12.72 12.75
N PRO A 15 -3.55 -13.81 12.96
CA PRO A 15 -2.09 -13.80 12.81
C PRO A 15 -1.58 -13.23 11.48
N HIS A 16 -2.34 -13.42 10.39
CA HIS A 16 -1.99 -13.02 9.03
C HIS A 16 -2.86 -11.91 8.45
N ILE A 17 -3.84 -11.39 9.19
CA ILE A 17 -4.78 -10.37 8.67
C ILE A 17 -4.75 -9.12 9.56
N GLU A 18 -4.48 -7.99 8.93
CA GLU A 18 -4.40 -6.67 9.55
C GLU A 18 -5.28 -5.66 8.82
N VAL A 19 -5.91 -4.76 9.58
CA VAL A 19 -6.63 -3.60 9.07
C VAL A 19 -5.81 -2.36 9.38
N TRP A 20 -5.55 -1.56 8.36
CA TRP A 20 -4.75 -0.34 8.42
C TRP A 20 -5.65 0.85 8.16
N LYS A 21 -5.43 1.96 8.89
CA LYS A 21 -6.02 3.25 8.52
C LYS A 21 -5.24 3.83 7.36
N THR A 22 -5.90 4.03 6.23
CA THR A 22 -5.30 4.55 5.00
C THR A 22 -6.12 5.71 4.44
N PRO A 23 -6.32 6.79 5.21
CA PRO A 23 -7.07 7.96 4.74
C PRO A 23 -6.51 8.46 3.42
N GLY A 24 -7.37 9.00 2.55
CA GLY A 24 -6.93 9.49 1.26
C GLY A 24 -8.10 9.88 0.38
N HIS A 25 -8.74 8.89 -0.23
CA HIS A 25 -9.95 9.12 -1.03
C HIS A 25 -11.06 9.66 -0.11
N THR A 26 -11.24 9.06 1.06
CA THR A 26 -11.97 9.64 2.19
C THR A 26 -11.12 9.68 3.45
N GLN A 27 -11.55 10.46 4.45
CA GLN A 27 -10.93 10.49 5.77
C GLN A 27 -10.99 9.13 6.51
N HIS A 28 -11.92 8.26 6.13
CA HIS A 28 -12.27 7.03 6.86
C HIS A 28 -11.75 5.76 6.17
N ASP A 29 -11.02 5.91 5.07
CA ASP A 29 -10.52 4.78 4.30
C ASP A 29 -9.66 3.83 5.14
N LEU A 30 -9.91 2.54 4.94
CA LEU A 30 -9.19 1.44 5.55
C LEU A 30 -8.65 0.53 4.45
N SER A 31 -7.50 -0.08 4.70
CA SER A 31 -6.96 -1.15 3.87
C SER A 31 -6.82 -2.43 4.68
N VAL A 32 -7.03 -3.58 4.05
CA VAL A 32 -6.79 -4.89 4.64
C VAL A 32 -5.51 -5.47 4.05
N LEU A 33 -4.56 -5.86 4.89
CA LEU A 33 -3.39 -6.62 4.48
C LEU A 33 -3.56 -8.07 4.92
N VAL A 34 -3.36 -8.97 3.97
CA VAL A 34 -3.38 -10.43 4.16
C VAL A 34 -1.98 -10.94 3.83
N HIS A 35 -1.29 -11.46 4.84
CA HIS A 35 0.07 -11.96 4.74
C HIS A 35 0.10 -13.46 4.43
N ASP A 36 1.25 -13.92 3.94
CA ASP A 36 1.57 -15.34 3.72
C ASP A 36 0.53 -16.10 2.88
N VAL A 37 -0.09 -15.40 1.92
CA VAL A 37 -1.03 -16.02 0.98
C VAL A 37 -0.23 -16.92 0.04
N ALA A 38 -0.59 -18.21 0.01
CA ALA A 38 0.09 -19.21 -0.81
C ALA A 38 0.23 -18.73 -2.27
N SER A 39 1.46 -18.71 -2.78
CA SER A 39 1.82 -18.22 -4.13
C SER A 39 1.63 -16.70 -4.40
N TYR A 40 1.05 -15.93 -3.48
CA TYR A 40 0.80 -14.50 -3.65
C TYR A 40 1.60 -13.61 -2.68
N GLY A 41 2.12 -14.14 -1.58
CA GLY A 41 2.86 -13.34 -0.58
C GLY A 41 1.89 -12.45 0.20
N THR A 42 2.16 -11.14 0.28
CA THR A 42 1.24 -10.18 0.92
C THR A 42 0.27 -9.56 -0.10
N MET A 43 -1.03 -9.75 0.11
CA MET A 43 -2.09 -9.09 -0.66
C MET A 43 -2.67 -7.90 0.13
N ALA A 44 -2.84 -6.75 -0.51
CA ALA A 44 -3.50 -5.59 0.08
C ALA A 44 -4.80 -5.26 -0.66
N ILE A 45 -5.91 -5.21 0.08
CA ILE A 45 -7.22 -4.78 -0.40
C ILE A 45 -7.43 -3.34 0.06
N VAL A 46 -7.48 -2.40 -0.89
CA VAL A 46 -7.25 -0.98 -0.59
C VAL A 46 -8.38 -0.04 -1.01
N GLY A 47 -9.37 -0.53 -1.75
CA GLY A 47 -10.44 0.32 -2.29
C GLY A 47 -9.87 1.50 -3.08
N ASP A 48 -10.50 2.67 -2.97
CA ASP A 48 -10.16 3.85 -3.77
C ASP A 48 -8.93 4.63 -3.29
N LEU A 49 -8.23 4.11 -2.27
CA LEU A 49 -6.83 4.54 -2.02
C LEU A 49 -5.99 4.35 -3.29
N ILE A 50 -6.18 3.22 -3.97
CA ILE A 50 -5.65 2.93 -5.30
C ILE A 50 -6.81 2.44 -6.16
N PRO A 51 -7.48 3.32 -6.93
CA PRO A 51 -8.65 2.96 -7.71
C PRO A 51 -8.31 2.00 -8.84
N SER A 52 -7.12 2.07 -9.44
CA SER A 52 -6.67 1.12 -10.48
C SER A 52 -5.14 1.10 -10.62
N GLU A 53 -4.59 0.10 -11.33
CA GLU A 53 -3.15 0.03 -11.64
C GLU A 53 -2.66 1.21 -12.48
N ALA A 54 -3.55 1.78 -13.33
CA ALA A 54 -3.22 2.91 -14.19
C ALA A 54 -2.69 4.11 -13.39
N LEU A 55 -3.24 4.36 -12.20
CA LEU A 55 -2.79 5.41 -11.28
C LEU A 55 -1.30 5.32 -10.95
N ILE A 56 -0.77 4.10 -10.83
CA ILE A 56 0.64 3.86 -10.50
C ILE A 56 1.50 4.04 -11.75
N SER A 57 1.00 3.64 -12.91
CA SER A 57 1.75 3.67 -14.18
C SER A 57 1.82 5.06 -14.81
N GLU A 58 0.80 5.90 -14.65
CA GLU A 58 0.70 7.17 -15.35
C GLU A 58 1.59 8.27 -14.74
N LYS A 59 2.14 9.14 -15.60
CA LYS A 59 2.93 10.32 -15.20
C LYS A 59 2.08 11.44 -14.59
N ARG A 60 0.76 11.38 -14.77
CA ARG A 60 -0.15 12.36 -14.19
C ARG A 60 -0.42 12.02 -12.74
N ASP A 61 -0.51 13.06 -11.94
CA ASP A 61 -1.14 12.99 -10.64
C ASP A 61 -2.66 12.83 -10.87
N ALA A 62 -3.11 11.64 -11.30
CA ALA A 62 -4.51 11.21 -11.24
C ALA A 62 -5.01 11.07 -9.77
N LEU A 63 -4.29 11.69 -8.84
CA LEU A 63 -4.63 11.88 -7.44
C LEU A 63 -5.38 13.20 -7.22
N ASP A 64 -5.40 14.10 -8.22
CA ASP A 64 -6.12 15.37 -8.19
C ASP A 64 -7.50 15.27 -8.88
N GLU A 65 -8.23 14.19 -8.60
CA GLU A 65 -9.62 14.05 -9.03
C GLU A 65 -10.55 14.85 -8.10
N GLU A 66 -11.53 15.56 -8.68
CA GLU A 66 -12.65 16.17 -7.95
C GLU A 66 -13.41 15.09 -7.17
N SER A 67 -13.06 14.87 -5.90
CA SER A 67 -13.72 14.00 -4.90
C SER A 67 -12.75 13.45 -3.86
N VAL A 68 -11.43 13.63 -4.02
CA VAL A 68 -10.43 13.17 -3.06
C VAL A 68 -10.41 14.09 -1.83
N TRP A 69 -10.49 13.51 -0.63
CA TRP A 69 -10.41 14.25 0.63
C TRP A 69 -9.05 14.93 0.85
N ASP A 70 -7.95 14.19 0.66
CA ASP A 70 -6.59 14.73 0.73
C ASP A 70 -5.64 13.95 -0.19
N SER A 71 -5.22 14.57 -1.30
CA SER A 71 -4.39 13.91 -2.32
C SER A 71 -2.97 13.62 -1.84
N ALA A 72 -2.43 14.44 -0.91
CA ALA A 72 -1.10 14.24 -0.36
C ALA A 72 -1.08 13.04 0.62
N ILE A 73 -2.07 12.95 1.52
CA ILE A 73 -2.23 11.83 2.44
C ILE A 73 -2.55 10.55 1.64
N LYS A 74 -3.42 10.63 0.63
CA LYS A 74 -3.71 9.52 -0.30
C LYS A 74 -2.42 9.00 -0.93
N ARG A 75 -1.57 9.88 -1.48
CA ARG A 75 -0.28 9.50 -2.10
C ARG A 75 0.64 8.81 -1.10
N GLN A 76 0.77 9.34 0.11
CA GLN A 76 1.63 8.77 1.15
C GLN A 76 1.19 7.37 1.55
N ASN A 77 -0.12 7.17 1.77
CA ASN A 77 -0.67 5.86 2.13
C ASN A 77 -0.60 4.87 0.97
N ALA A 78 -0.88 5.30 -0.27
CA ALA A 78 -0.73 4.47 -1.46
C ALA A 78 0.73 4.01 -1.64
N ASN A 79 1.70 4.91 -1.52
CA ASN A 79 3.13 4.58 -1.59
C ASN A 79 3.53 3.58 -0.50
N LEU A 80 3.05 3.76 0.73
CA LEU A 80 3.31 2.83 1.81
C LEU A 80 2.75 1.43 1.49
N ILE A 81 1.51 1.33 1.04
CA ILE A 81 0.92 0.03 0.65
C ILE A 81 1.72 -0.61 -0.49
N ILE A 82 2.11 0.15 -1.52
CA ILE A 82 2.98 -0.34 -2.60
C ILE A 82 4.30 -0.89 -2.06
N CYS A 83 4.85 -0.32 -0.99
CA CYS A 83 6.06 -0.84 -0.36
C CYS A 83 5.82 -2.11 0.47
N MET A 84 4.63 -2.32 1.00
CA MET A 84 4.31 -3.43 1.91
C MET A 84 3.71 -4.65 1.21
N ALA A 85 2.96 -4.46 0.12
CA ALA A 85 2.24 -5.51 -0.59
C ALA A 85 3.03 -6.09 -1.76
N ASP A 86 2.75 -7.34 -2.09
CA ASP A 86 3.20 -8.02 -3.31
C ASP A 86 2.10 -8.01 -4.39
N TRP A 87 0.82 -7.95 -3.96
CA TRP A 87 -0.36 -7.78 -4.80
C TRP A 87 -1.31 -6.74 -4.22
N ILE A 88 -2.00 -6.00 -5.10
CA ILE A 88 -3.00 -4.99 -4.73
C ILE A 88 -4.34 -5.37 -5.37
N VAL A 89 -5.40 -5.34 -4.57
CA VAL A 89 -6.80 -5.38 -5.00
C VAL A 89 -7.34 -3.95 -4.94
N PRO A 90 -7.46 -3.27 -6.10
CA PRO A 90 -7.87 -1.87 -6.16
C PRO A 90 -9.39 -1.73 -5.99
N GLY A 91 -9.88 -0.49 -5.88
CA GLY A 91 -11.32 -0.22 -5.81
C GLY A 91 -12.07 -0.43 -7.14
N HIS A 92 -11.45 -0.07 -8.27
CA HIS A 92 -12.03 -0.14 -9.62
C HIS A 92 -11.05 -0.80 -10.60
N GLY A 93 -11.01 -2.13 -10.62
CA GLY A 93 -10.20 -2.85 -11.61
C GLY A 93 -9.83 -4.26 -11.17
N GLN A 94 -8.96 -4.89 -11.96
CA GLN A 94 -8.44 -6.21 -11.65
C GLN A 94 -7.30 -6.12 -10.62
N PRO A 95 -7.16 -7.11 -9.72
CA PRO A 95 -5.98 -7.23 -8.89
C PRO A 95 -4.70 -7.29 -9.73
N PHE A 96 -3.64 -6.64 -9.27
CA PHE A 96 -2.36 -6.57 -9.99
C PHE A 96 -1.16 -6.80 -9.07
N ARG A 97 -0.08 -7.28 -9.68
CA ARG A 97 1.18 -7.56 -8.98
C ARG A 97 2.00 -6.28 -8.84
N VAL A 98 2.59 -6.07 -7.67
CA VAL A 98 3.48 -4.94 -7.44
C VAL A 98 4.84 -5.18 -8.09
N LEU A 99 5.10 -4.47 -9.18
CA LEU A 99 6.35 -4.58 -9.94
C LEU A 99 7.49 -3.74 -9.33
N PRO A 100 8.77 -4.08 -9.59
CA PRO A 100 9.91 -3.36 -9.03
C PRO A 100 9.91 -1.85 -9.30
N HIS A 101 9.49 -1.42 -10.49
CA HIS A 101 9.44 0.00 -10.84
C HIS A 101 8.32 0.75 -10.12
N TYR A 102 7.23 0.08 -9.72
CA TYR A 102 6.20 0.67 -8.83
C TYR A 102 6.81 1.00 -7.47
N ARG A 103 7.61 0.09 -6.92
CA ARG A 103 8.32 0.29 -5.64
C ARG A 103 9.37 1.40 -5.73
N GLN A 104 10.04 1.52 -6.87
CA GLN A 104 10.96 2.63 -7.12
C GLN A 104 10.22 3.97 -7.13
N LYS A 105 9.10 4.07 -7.86
CA LYS A 105 8.26 5.27 -7.93
C LYS A 105 7.67 5.65 -6.56
N ALA A 106 7.30 4.66 -5.74
CA ALA A 106 6.82 4.84 -4.38
C ALA A 106 7.92 5.17 -3.34
N GLY A 107 9.20 5.16 -3.73
CA GLY A 107 10.31 5.50 -2.84
C GLY A 107 10.58 4.45 -1.76
N CYS A 108 10.39 3.16 -2.04
CA CYS A 108 10.51 2.08 -1.04
C CYS A 108 11.94 1.78 -0.54
N THR A 109 12.91 2.65 -0.83
CA THR A 109 14.35 2.45 -0.60
C THR A 109 14.72 2.09 0.84
N ARG A 110 14.01 2.65 1.83
CA ARG A 110 14.30 2.39 3.26
C ARG A 110 13.64 1.11 3.80
N LEU A 111 12.54 0.67 3.21
CA LEU A 111 11.76 -0.51 3.62
C LEU A 111 12.27 -1.79 2.97
N LEU A 112 12.72 -1.71 1.71
CA LEU A 112 13.35 -2.84 1.00
C LEU A 112 14.66 -3.29 1.67
N ALA A 113 15.44 -2.33 2.20
CA ALA A 113 16.65 -2.62 2.96
C ALA A 113 16.39 -3.43 4.26
N GLN A 114 15.20 -3.30 4.85
CA GLN A 114 14.83 -4.03 6.07
C GLN A 114 14.36 -5.46 5.76
N ARG A 115 13.69 -5.70 4.63
CA ARG A 115 13.27 -7.06 4.20
C ARG A 115 14.47 -7.93 3.80
N HIS A 116 15.50 -7.37 3.16
CA HIS A 116 16.73 -8.11 2.81
C HIS A 116 17.50 -8.66 4.02
N ASN A 117 17.41 -8.02 5.18
CA ASN A 117 18.04 -8.50 6.41
C ASN A 117 17.24 -9.58 7.14
N ALA A 118 15.93 -9.69 6.89
CA ALA A 118 15.07 -10.69 7.52
C ALA A 118 15.13 -12.08 6.85
N VAL A 119 15.66 -12.16 5.62
CA VAL A 119 15.80 -13.41 4.84
C VAL A 119 17.19 -14.06 5.02
N LYS A 120 18.11 -13.41 5.75
CA LYS A 120 19.49 -13.88 5.98
C LYS A 120 19.68 -14.72 7.26
N ILE A 121 18.65 -15.44 7.72
CA ILE A 121 18.77 -16.40 8.84
C ILE A 121 18.63 -17.81 8.31
#